data_AF-A0A0D5LRH9-F1
#
_entry.id   AF-A0A0D5LRH9-F1
#
_cell.length_a   1.000
_cell.length_b   1.000
_cell.length_c   1.000
_cell.angle_alpha   90.00
_cell.angle_beta   90.00
_cell.angle_gamma   90.00
#
_symmetry.space_group_name_H-M   'P 1'
#
loop_
_entity.id
_entity.type
_entity.pdbx_description
1 polymer ?
#
loop_
_entity_poly.entity_id
_entity_poly.type
_entity_poly.pdbx_seq_one_letter_code
_entity_poly.pdbx_strand_id
1 'polypeptide(L)'
;MTLLGDWFYTVGTFVANNALVIAQVIAAFVTAGATIALWNVTRVLAVETSNLAKMTAQPFVVCWLESSGADATALDLTFRNTGNAVAFDVELKLSPALPSPDGRKQESKEQTYKLSMLPPGHHLAHKPVLSRDVRETIFLAEISWAKRPRGTTRETLSYDFQAKDGFRGGWNTKGSHQIAEELKKIREKLPRS
;
A
#
# COMPACT_ATOMS: atom_id res chain seq x y z
N MET A 1 40.69 7.73 -73.44
CA MET A 1 39.49 8.22 -72.73
C MET A 1 38.31 7.29 -73.04
N THR A 2 38.43 6.00 -72.69
CA THR A 2 37.44 4.95 -73.04
C THR A 2 37.18 3.99 -71.87
N LEU A 3 38.16 3.76 -71.00
CA LEU A 3 38.04 2.88 -69.82
C LEU A 3 36.97 3.31 -68.80
N LEU A 4 36.72 4.61 -68.64
CA LEU A 4 35.68 5.10 -67.72
C LEU A 4 34.26 4.79 -68.24
N GLY A 5 34.03 4.92 -69.55
CA GLY A 5 32.72 4.66 -70.16
C GLY A 5 32.33 3.17 -70.09
N ASP A 6 33.29 2.29 -70.37
CA ASP A 6 33.07 0.83 -70.28
C ASP A 6 32.84 0.39 -68.84
N TRP A 7 33.53 1.01 -67.86
CA TRP A 7 33.29 0.74 -66.44
C TRP A 7 31.87 1.13 -66.02
N PHE A 8 31.39 2.32 -66.39
CA PHE A 8 30.01 2.74 -66.10
C PHE A 8 28.96 1.85 -66.78
N TYR A 9 29.21 1.41 -68.02
CA TYR A 9 28.29 0.52 -68.74
C TYR A 9 28.26 -0.89 -68.12
N THR A 10 29.41 -1.41 -67.70
CA THR A 10 29.54 -2.73 -67.05
C THR A 10 28.90 -2.71 -65.66
N VAL A 11 29.10 -1.64 -64.89
CA VAL A 11 28.46 -1.45 -63.58
C VAL A 11 26.95 -1.26 -63.75
N GLY A 12 26.51 -0.47 -64.74
CA GLY A 12 25.08 -0.24 -65.02
C GLY A 12 24.32 -1.50 -65.40
N THR A 13 24.90 -2.33 -66.28
CA THR A 13 24.30 -3.61 -66.69
C THR A 13 24.34 -4.66 -65.58
N PHE A 14 25.39 -4.68 -64.76
CA PHE A 14 25.46 -5.52 -63.56
C PHE A 14 24.36 -5.16 -62.54
N VAL A 15 24.18 -3.86 -62.27
CA VAL A 15 23.12 -3.38 -61.37
C VAL A 15 21.74 -3.69 -61.92
N ALA A 16 21.50 -3.52 -63.23
CA ALA A 16 20.21 -3.83 -63.85
C ALA A 16 19.86 -5.33 -63.75
N ASN A 17 20.83 -6.21 -63.99
CA ASN A 17 20.63 -7.67 -63.95
C ASN A 17 20.49 -8.21 -62.51
N ASN A 18 21.06 -7.52 -61.51
CA ASN A 18 21.03 -7.94 -60.10
C ASN A 18 20.11 -7.07 -59.22
N ALA A 19 19.32 -6.17 -59.82
CA ALA A 19 18.50 -5.20 -59.10
C ALA A 19 17.55 -5.87 -58.09
N LEU A 20 16.95 -7.02 -58.46
CA LEU A 20 16.07 -7.78 -57.57
C LEU A 20 16.81 -8.35 -56.36
N VAL A 21 18.02 -8.90 -56.55
CA VAL A 21 18.82 -9.47 -55.46
C VAL A 21 19.30 -8.36 -54.52
N ILE A 22 19.75 -7.24 -55.08
CA ILE A 22 20.15 -6.05 -54.30
C ILE A 22 18.95 -5.53 -53.49
N ALA A 23 17.76 -5.46 -54.09
CA ALA A 23 16.54 -5.04 -53.38
C ALA A 23 16.15 -6.01 -52.26
N GLN A 24 16.26 -7.33 -52.46
CA GLN A 24 15.99 -8.33 -51.43
C GLN A 24 16.97 -8.24 -50.26
N VAL A 25 18.26 -8.04 -50.54
CA VAL A 25 19.29 -7.87 -49.50
C VAL A 25 19.01 -6.60 -48.69
N ILE A 26 18.69 -5.49 -49.34
CA ILE A 26 18.32 -4.24 -48.65
C ILE A 26 17.06 -4.45 -47.80
N ALA A 27 16.03 -5.10 -48.34
CA ALA A 27 14.80 -5.40 -47.61
C ALA A 27 15.05 -6.28 -46.38
N ALA A 28 15.94 -7.27 -46.48
CA ALA A 28 16.34 -8.11 -45.35
C ALA A 28 17.04 -7.30 -44.26
N PHE A 29 17.93 -6.36 -44.62
CA PHE A 29 18.56 -5.46 -43.66
C PHE A 29 17.57 -4.51 -42.99
N VAL A 30 16.63 -3.94 -43.74
CA VAL A 30 15.56 -3.10 -43.18
C VAL A 30 14.70 -3.91 -42.21
N THR A 31 14.34 -5.14 -42.57
CA THR A 31 13.55 -6.04 -41.71
C THR A 31 14.30 -6.41 -40.44
N ALA A 32 15.60 -6.74 -40.56
CA ALA A 32 16.45 -7.01 -39.40
C ALA A 32 16.56 -5.79 -38.48
N GLY A 33 16.78 -4.59 -39.05
CA GLY A 33 16.81 -3.33 -38.30
C GLY A 33 15.49 -3.03 -37.59
N ALA A 34 14.35 -3.22 -38.27
CA ALA A 34 13.03 -3.07 -37.69
C ALA A 34 12.79 -4.06 -36.54
N THR A 35 13.25 -5.31 -36.68
CA THR A 35 13.13 -6.34 -35.63
C THR A 35 13.94 -5.97 -34.38
N ILE A 36 15.15 -5.43 -34.56
CA ILE A 36 15.99 -4.95 -33.45
C ILE A 36 15.35 -3.74 -32.77
N ALA A 37 14.82 -2.79 -33.54
CA ALA A 37 14.11 -1.64 -33.00
C ALA A 37 12.89 -2.07 -32.17
N LEU A 38 12.10 -3.01 -32.69
CA LEU A 38 10.94 -3.57 -32.00
C LEU A 38 11.34 -4.29 -30.70
N TRP A 39 12.43 -5.05 -30.72
CA TRP A 39 12.98 -5.70 -29.52
C TRP A 39 13.36 -4.67 -28.44
N ASN A 40 14.00 -3.58 -28.83
CA ASN A 40 14.39 -2.55 -27.87
C ASN A 40 13.18 -1.86 -27.24
N VAL A 41 12.15 -1.53 -28.03
CA VAL A 41 10.91 -0.93 -27.52
C VAL A 41 10.18 -1.88 -26.57
N THR A 42 10.03 -3.15 -26.94
CA THR A 42 9.37 -4.14 -26.07
C THR A 42 10.13 -4.37 -24.76
N ARG A 43 11.46 -4.36 -24.79
CA ARG A 43 12.29 -4.44 -23.58
C ARG A 43 12.10 -3.24 -22.66
N VAL A 44 12.04 -2.03 -23.21
CA VAL A 44 11.82 -0.80 -22.40
C VAL A 44 10.44 -0.84 -21.74
N LEU A 45 9.39 -1.16 -22.50
CA LEU A 45 8.03 -1.27 -21.98
C LEU A 45 7.93 -2.34 -20.88
N ALA A 46 8.58 -3.48 -21.05
CA ALA A 46 8.60 -4.53 -20.03
C ALA A 46 9.27 -4.05 -18.73
N VAL A 47 10.34 -3.27 -18.84
CA VAL A 47 11.02 -2.70 -17.67
C VAL A 47 10.12 -1.68 -16.97
N GLU A 48 9.53 -0.75 -17.71
CA GLU A 48 8.64 0.29 -17.15
C GLU A 48 7.40 -0.32 -16.49
N THR A 49 6.74 -1.28 -17.15
CA THR A 49 5.59 -1.99 -16.57
C THR A 49 5.98 -2.78 -15.33
N SER A 50 7.16 -3.42 -15.31
CA SER A 50 7.67 -4.11 -14.12
C SER A 50 7.95 -3.15 -12.97
N ASN A 51 8.43 -1.94 -13.26
CA ASN A 51 8.70 -0.91 -12.25
C ASN A 51 7.40 -0.36 -11.69
N LEU A 52 6.42 -0.07 -12.55
CA LEU A 52 5.08 0.35 -12.15
C LEU A 52 4.42 -0.72 -11.27
N ALA A 53 4.47 -1.99 -11.68
CA ALA A 53 3.94 -3.10 -10.90
C ALA A 53 4.59 -3.17 -9.50
N LYS A 54 5.92 -3.01 -9.40
CA LYS A 54 6.64 -2.96 -8.12
C LYS A 54 6.27 -1.75 -7.26
N MET A 55 5.97 -0.60 -7.85
CA MET A 55 5.51 0.59 -7.11
C MET A 55 4.08 0.40 -6.59
N THR A 56 3.23 -0.28 -7.35
CA THR A 56 1.87 -0.60 -6.90
C THR A 56 1.82 -1.74 -5.86
N ALA A 57 2.78 -2.65 -5.86
CA ALA A 57 2.85 -3.80 -4.96
C ALA A 57 3.64 -3.50 -3.67
N GLN A 58 3.38 -2.35 -3.04
CA GLN A 58 4.02 -1.97 -1.78
C GLN A 58 3.03 -2.10 -0.61
N PRO A 59 3.45 -2.67 0.52
CA PRO A 59 2.68 -2.60 1.76
C PRO A 59 2.71 -1.17 2.31
N PHE A 60 1.60 -0.70 2.88
CA PHE A 60 1.54 0.61 3.53
C PHE A 60 0.67 0.48 4.78
N VAL A 61 1.32 0.41 5.93
CA VAL A 61 0.65 0.15 7.22
C VAL A 61 0.45 1.45 7.96
N VAL A 62 -0.77 1.65 8.42
CA VAL A 62 -1.20 2.79 9.21
C VAL A 62 -1.98 2.29 10.43
N CYS A 63 -1.95 3.05 11.52
CA CYS A 63 -2.75 2.82 12.71
C CYS A 63 -3.48 4.08 13.20
N TRP A 64 -4.62 3.88 13.83
CA TRP A 64 -5.36 4.95 14.52
C TRP A 64 -6.23 4.34 15.62
N LEU A 65 -6.81 5.20 16.44
CA LEU A 65 -7.81 4.81 17.43
C LEU A 65 -9.20 4.98 16.84
N GLU A 66 -9.98 3.90 16.81
CA GLU A 66 -11.36 3.90 16.31
C GLU A 66 -12.32 3.50 17.44
N SER A 67 -13.58 3.94 17.38
CA SER A 67 -14.60 3.49 18.34
C SER A 67 -14.74 1.98 18.29
N SER A 68 -14.70 1.33 19.45
CA SER A 68 -14.93 -0.10 19.52
C SER A 68 -16.37 -0.44 19.13
N GLY A 69 -16.55 -1.54 18.41
CA GLY A 69 -17.88 -2.06 18.10
C GLY A 69 -18.60 -2.65 19.32
N ALA A 70 -17.85 -3.02 20.36
CA ALA A 70 -18.40 -3.62 21.57
C ALA A 70 -18.92 -2.58 22.58
N ASP A 71 -18.24 -1.44 22.70
CA ASP A 71 -18.56 -0.39 23.68
C ASP A 71 -18.27 0.99 23.08
N ALA A 72 -19.28 1.87 23.06
CA ALA A 72 -19.13 3.24 22.55
C ALA A 72 -18.22 4.14 23.40
N THR A 73 -17.89 3.72 24.63
CA THR A 73 -16.95 4.42 25.51
C THR A 73 -15.52 3.92 25.37
N ALA A 74 -15.30 2.85 24.61
CA ALA A 74 -13.99 2.29 24.33
C ALA A 74 -13.52 2.62 22.91
N LEU A 75 -12.22 2.76 22.76
CA LEU A 75 -11.50 2.95 21.49
C LEU A 75 -10.55 1.78 21.28
N ASP A 76 -10.57 1.17 20.11
CA ASP A 76 -9.65 0.13 19.71
C ASP A 76 -8.50 0.72 18.89
N LEU A 77 -7.27 0.32 19.21
CA LEU A 77 -6.10 0.63 18.38
C LEU A 77 -6.14 -0.26 17.15
N THR A 78 -6.46 0.33 16.00
CA THR A 78 -6.67 -0.40 14.75
C THR A 78 -5.45 -0.25 13.85
N PHE A 79 -4.95 -1.38 13.37
CA PHE A 79 -3.92 -1.46 12.33
C PHE A 79 -4.60 -1.74 11.00
N ARG A 80 -4.25 -1.01 9.94
CA ARG A 80 -4.72 -1.28 8.58
C ARG A 80 -3.58 -1.23 7.58
N ASN A 81 -3.56 -2.23 6.71
CA ASN A 81 -2.70 -2.20 5.53
C ASN A 81 -3.51 -1.63 4.36
N THR A 82 -3.16 -0.41 3.97
CA THR A 82 -3.76 0.31 2.84
C THR A 82 -2.95 0.12 1.54
N GLY A 83 -1.79 -0.55 1.63
CA GLY A 83 -1.04 -0.98 0.48
C GLY A 83 -1.66 -2.20 -0.21
N ASN A 84 -1.07 -2.59 -1.34
CA ASN A 84 -1.53 -3.70 -2.17
C ASN A 84 -0.67 -4.98 -2.01
N ALA A 85 0.19 -5.01 -1.00
CA ALA A 85 1.02 -6.17 -0.66
C ALA A 85 0.95 -6.47 0.83
N VAL A 86 1.25 -7.70 1.21
CA VAL A 86 1.27 -8.13 2.61
C VAL A 86 2.43 -7.45 3.34
N ALA A 87 2.14 -6.88 4.51
CA ALA A 87 3.16 -6.40 5.43
C ALA A 87 3.54 -7.52 6.40
N PHE A 88 4.84 -7.77 6.59
CA PHE A 88 5.36 -8.76 7.52
C PHE A 88 6.08 -8.10 8.68
N ASP A 89 6.11 -8.78 9.83
CA ASP A 89 6.84 -8.35 11.03
C ASP A 89 6.57 -6.87 11.36
N VAL A 90 5.29 -6.52 11.43
CA VAL A 90 4.83 -5.16 11.72
C VAL A 90 5.09 -4.88 13.20
N GLU A 91 5.75 -3.77 13.48
CA GLU A 91 6.08 -3.32 14.82
C GLU A 91 5.69 -1.85 14.96
N LEU A 92 4.79 -1.56 15.90
CA LEU A 92 4.39 -0.21 16.26
C LEU A 92 4.98 0.14 17.61
N LYS A 93 5.60 1.30 17.70
CA LYS A 93 5.93 1.97 18.96
C LYS A 93 5.02 3.16 19.11
N LEU A 94 4.41 3.28 20.29
CA LEU A 94 3.50 4.35 20.62
C LEU A 94 4.01 5.12 21.83
N SER A 95 4.06 6.45 21.71
CA SER A 95 4.43 7.38 22.77
C SER A 95 3.41 8.53 22.86
N PRO A 96 2.73 8.77 23.99
CA PRO A 96 2.79 8.01 25.24
C PRO A 96 2.12 6.63 25.15
N ALA A 97 2.40 5.74 26.11
CA ALA A 97 1.73 4.43 26.18
C ALA A 97 0.21 4.57 26.38
N LEU A 98 -0.56 3.61 25.84
CA LEU A 98 -2.00 3.59 26.07
C LEU A 98 -2.30 3.21 27.53
N PRO A 99 -3.28 3.87 28.19
CA PRO A 99 -3.70 3.48 29.52
C PRO A 99 -4.27 2.06 29.54
N SER A 100 -4.14 1.38 30.69
CA SER A 100 -4.70 0.03 30.85
C SER A 100 -6.24 0.07 30.72
N PRO A 101 -6.89 -1.00 30.23
CA PRO A 101 -8.36 -1.10 30.20
C PRO A 101 -9.03 -0.84 31.55
N ASP A 102 -8.31 -1.08 32.66
CA ASP A 102 -8.77 -0.84 34.04
C ASP A 102 -8.72 0.66 34.45
N GLY A 103 -8.39 1.57 33.53
CA GLY A 103 -8.27 3.01 33.81
C GLY A 103 -7.03 3.40 34.63
N ARG A 104 -6.12 2.44 34.88
CA ARG A 104 -4.83 2.73 35.52
C ARG A 104 -3.88 3.34 34.49
N LYS A 105 -3.39 4.55 34.77
CA LYS A 105 -2.32 5.17 33.98
C LYS A 105 -1.08 4.27 34.05
N GLN A 106 -0.62 3.82 32.90
CA GLN A 106 0.59 3.01 32.82
C GLN A 106 1.79 3.96 32.97
N GLU A 107 2.72 3.65 33.86
CA GLU A 107 3.93 4.46 34.10
C GLU A 107 4.94 4.38 32.95
N SER A 108 4.75 3.44 32.01
CA SER A 108 5.61 3.32 30.84
C SER A 108 5.38 4.50 29.90
N LYS A 109 6.47 5.17 29.51
CA LYS A 109 6.42 6.25 28.51
C LYS A 109 6.10 5.72 27.12
N GLU A 110 6.45 4.47 26.83
CA GLU A 110 6.34 3.87 25.50
C GLU A 110 5.72 2.48 25.57
N GLN A 111 5.00 2.12 24.51
CA GLN A 111 4.40 0.80 24.34
C GLN A 111 4.68 0.26 22.95
N THR A 112 5.06 -1.02 22.86
CA THR A 112 5.36 -1.67 21.59
C THR A 112 4.37 -2.78 21.29
N TYR A 113 3.83 -2.79 20.07
CA TYR A 113 2.94 -3.79 19.52
C TYR A 113 3.60 -4.52 18.36
N LYS A 114 3.49 -5.84 18.32
CA LYS A 114 4.08 -6.68 17.27
C LYS A 114 3.01 -7.54 16.62
N LEU A 115 2.96 -7.52 15.28
CA LEU A 115 2.09 -8.36 14.46
C LEU A 115 2.95 -9.09 13.44
N SER A 116 2.75 -10.40 13.30
CA SER A 116 3.55 -11.22 12.37
C SER A 116 3.24 -10.92 10.90
N MET A 117 1.96 -10.71 10.58
CA MET A 117 1.54 -10.38 9.21
C MET A 117 0.27 -9.54 9.21
N LEU A 118 0.16 -8.65 8.22
CA LEU A 118 -1.03 -7.87 7.95
C LEU A 118 -1.35 -7.89 6.45
N PRO A 119 -2.32 -8.73 6.01
CA PRO A 119 -2.74 -8.79 4.63
C PRO A 119 -3.29 -7.44 4.12
N PRO A 120 -3.23 -7.16 2.81
CA PRO A 120 -3.80 -5.95 2.25
C PRO A 120 -5.32 -5.90 2.51
N GLY A 121 -5.84 -4.71 2.83
CA GLY A 121 -7.25 -4.47 3.09
C GLY A 121 -7.78 -5.03 4.43
N HIS A 122 -7.01 -5.85 5.14
CA HIS A 122 -7.38 -6.31 6.46
C HIS A 122 -7.10 -5.21 7.50
N HIS A 123 -7.96 -5.17 8.51
CA HIS A 123 -7.76 -4.37 9.71
C HIS A 123 -7.70 -5.29 10.92
N LEU A 124 -6.82 -4.97 11.87
CA LEU A 124 -6.73 -5.68 13.14
C LEU A 124 -6.93 -4.67 14.25
N ALA A 125 -8.03 -4.84 14.99
CA ALA A 125 -8.30 -4.08 16.19
C ALA A 125 -7.56 -4.72 17.37
N HIS A 126 -6.82 -3.92 18.12
CA HIS A 126 -6.09 -4.33 19.29
C HIS A 126 -6.52 -3.52 20.51
N LYS A 127 -6.60 -4.20 21.66
CA LYS A 127 -6.95 -3.74 23.01
C LYS A 127 -7.83 -2.47 23.12
N PRO A 128 -9.07 -2.59 23.65
CA PRO A 128 -9.91 -1.43 23.92
C PRO A 128 -9.33 -0.57 25.04
N VAL A 129 -9.38 0.74 24.84
CA VAL A 129 -8.97 1.77 25.80
C VAL A 129 -10.11 2.77 25.99
N LEU A 130 -10.33 3.23 27.22
CA LEU A 130 -11.43 4.16 27.50
C LEU A 130 -11.20 5.52 26.84
N SER A 131 -12.20 5.99 26.09
CA SER A 131 -12.18 7.25 25.35
C SER A 131 -11.87 8.45 26.25
N ARG A 132 -12.37 8.46 27.50
CA ARG A 132 -12.12 9.52 28.49
C ARG A 132 -10.64 9.80 28.71
N ASP A 133 -9.83 8.75 28.70
CA ASP A 133 -8.43 8.84 29.12
C ASP A 133 -7.49 9.20 27.95
N VAL A 134 -8.01 9.23 26.72
CA VAL A 134 -7.23 9.31 25.46
C VAL A 134 -7.71 10.44 24.55
N ARG A 135 -8.88 11.05 24.81
CA ARG A 135 -9.57 12.01 23.94
C ARG A 135 -8.78 13.27 23.57
N GLU A 136 -7.87 13.70 24.44
CA GLU A 136 -7.10 14.95 24.30
C GLU A 136 -5.59 14.71 24.19
N THR A 137 -5.18 13.45 24.11
CA THR A 137 -3.76 13.09 24.03
C THR A 137 -3.33 12.95 22.58
N ILE A 138 -2.17 13.53 22.27
CA ILE A 138 -1.48 13.36 21.00
C ILE A 138 -0.54 12.16 21.15
N PHE A 139 -0.63 11.22 20.23
CA PHE A 139 0.23 10.04 20.20
C PHE A 139 1.16 10.11 19.00
N LEU A 140 2.46 9.92 19.25
CA LEU A 140 3.44 9.63 18.23
C LEU A 140 3.41 8.11 17.96
N ALA A 141 2.97 7.74 16.76
CA ALA A 141 3.08 6.37 16.25
C ALA A 141 4.32 6.25 15.37
N GLU A 142 5.21 5.34 15.72
CA GLU A 142 6.28 4.88 14.85
C GLU A 142 5.99 3.45 14.42
N ILE A 143 5.61 3.25 13.17
CA ILE A 143 5.32 1.93 12.61
C ILE A 143 6.48 1.52 11.73
N SER A 144 6.93 0.27 11.88
CA SER A 144 7.88 -0.36 10.98
C SER A 144 7.38 -1.69 10.48
N TRP A 145 7.66 -2.01 9.22
CA TRP A 145 7.25 -3.29 8.60
C TRP A 145 8.29 -3.78 7.60
N ALA A 146 8.28 -5.08 7.32
CA ALA A 146 9.09 -5.71 6.30
C ALA A 146 8.24 -6.09 5.07
N LYS A 147 8.84 -5.98 3.88
CA LYS A 147 8.20 -6.44 2.61
C LYS A 147 8.22 -7.96 2.44
N ARG A 148 9.09 -8.65 3.17
CA ARG A 148 9.26 -10.11 3.10
C ARG A 148 9.31 -10.68 4.51
N PRO A 149 8.90 -11.94 4.70
CA PRO A 149 9.01 -12.62 5.98
C PRO A 149 10.47 -12.61 6.46
N ARG A 150 10.73 -12.18 7.71
CA ARG A 150 12.09 -12.11 8.30
C ARG A 150 13.08 -11.26 7.48
N GLY A 151 12.58 -10.28 6.72
CA GLY A 151 13.44 -9.39 5.96
C GLY A 151 14.22 -8.43 6.86
N THR A 152 15.51 -8.25 6.59
CA THR A 152 16.36 -7.29 7.32
C THR A 152 15.99 -5.84 6.99
N THR A 153 15.50 -5.58 5.77
CA THR A 153 15.09 -4.25 5.33
C THR A 153 13.68 -3.95 5.80
N ARG A 154 13.54 -2.91 6.62
CA ARG A 154 12.26 -2.43 7.15
C ARG A 154 11.97 -1.03 6.63
N GLU A 155 10.71 -0.80 6.31
CA GLU A 155 10.17 0.53 6.06
C GLU A 155 9.61 1.08 7.37
N THR A 156 9.73 2.38 7.57
CA THR A 156 9.30 3.06 8.80
C THR A 156 8.45 4.27 8.43
N LEU A 157 7.38 4.48 9.20
CA LEU A 157 6.50 5.62 9.10
C LEU A 157 6.27 6.17 10.52
N SER A 158 6.50 7.46 10.71
CA SER A 158 6.25 8.14 11.97
C SER A 158 5.29 9.31 11.77
N TYR A 159 4.26 9.39 12.60
CA TYR A 159 3.30 10.49 12.56
C TYR A 159 2.59 10.65 13.91
N ASP A 160 2.09 11.86 14.12
CA ASP A 160 1.23 12.18 15.25
C ASP A 160 -0.23 11.97 14.89
N PHE A 161 -1.00 11.38 15.79
CA PHE A 161 -2.45 11.27 15.65
C PHE A 161 -3.15 11.49 16.97
N GLN A 162 -4.42 11.88 16.90
CA GLN A 162 -5.29 12.09 18.06
C GLN A 162 -6.49 11.16 17.99
N ALA A 163 -7.03 10.78 19.15
CA ALA A 163 -8.24 9.97 19.23
C ALA A 163 -9.46 10.60 18.51
N LYS A 164 -9.48 11.93 18.33
CA LYS A 164 -10.52 12.64 17.58
C LYS A 164 -10.52 12.31 16.09
N ASP A 165 -9.37 11.95 15.52
CA ASP A 165 -9.20 11.72 14.08
C ASP A 165 -9.83 10.39 13.61
N GLY A 166 -10.09 9.45 14.54
CA GLY A 166 -10.82 8.21 14.29
C GLY A 166 -12.16 8.09 15.04
N PHE A 167 -12.61 9.15 15.71
CA PHE A 167 -13.87 9.14 16.46
C PHE A 167 -15.07 9.33 15.52
N ARG A 168 -15.67 8.23 15.05
CA ARG A 168 -16.99 8.23 14.39
C ARG A 168 -18.16 8.39 15.38
N GLY A 169 -17.96 9.13 16.46
CA GLY A 169 -18.97 9.27 17.52
C GLY A 169 -20.00 10.34 17.21
N GLY A 170 -20.89 10.02 16.27
CA GLY A 170 -22.26 10.52 16.27
C GLY A 170 -23.17 9.49 16.95
N TRP A 171 -24.42 9.87 17.26
CA TRP A 171 -25.47 9.03 17.85
C TRP A 171 -25.68 7.65 17.16
N ASN A 172 -25.09 7.46 15.98
CA ASN A 172 -25.24 6.33 15.08
C ASN A 172 -24.32 5.13 15.38
N THR A 173 -23.43 5.21 16.39
CA THR A 173 -22.45 4.15 16.72
C THR A 173 -22.55 3.64 18.16
N LYS A 174 -23.65 3.91 18.87
CA LYS A 174 -23.95 3.10 20.08
C LYS A 174 -24.10 1.66 19.63
N GLY A 175 -23.25 0.75 20.11
CA GLY A 175 -23.37 -0.67 19.82
C GLY A 175 -24.80 -1.13 20.10
N SER A 176 -25.35 -2.02 19.27
CA SER A 176 -26.73 -2.52 19.37
C SER A 176 -27.08 -3.01 20.79
N HIS A 177 -26.08 -3.53 21.52
CA HIS A 177 -26.18 -3.92 22.92
C HIS A 177 -26.45 -2.74 23.87
N GLN A 178 -25.76 -1.62 23.72
CA GLN A 178 -25.97 -0.42 24.54
C GLN A 178 -27.29 0.28 24.20
N ILE A 179 -27.70 0.24 22.93
CA ILE A 179 -29.03 0.72 22.54
C ILE A 179 -30.11 -0.15 23.19
N ALA A 180 -29.97 -1.48 23.15
CA ALA A 180 -30.91 -2.39 23.79
C ALA A 180 -30.98 -2.19 25.32
N GLU A 181 -29.85 -1.93 25.97
CA GLU A 181 -29.79 -1.70 27.40
C GLU A 181 -30.38 -0.34 27.82
N GLU A 182 -30.12 0.72 27.06
CA GLU A 182 -30.77 2.02 27.27
C GLU A 182 -32.28 1.96 26.95
N LEU A 183 -32.70 1.24 25.91
CA LEU A 183 -34.12 0.99 25.63
C LEU A 183 -34.79 0.18 26.75
N LYS A 184 -34.09 -0.79 27.33
CA LYS A 184 -34.58 -1.57 28.49
C LYS A 184 -34.77 -0.67 29.71
N LYS A 185 -33.81 0.20 30.03
CA LYS A 185 -33.92 1.18 31.11
C LYS A 185 -35.07 2.17 30.89
N ILE A 186 -35.30 2.60 29.65
CA ILE A 186 -36.45 3.46 29.31
C ILE A 186 -37.77 2.69 29.50
N ARG A 187 -37.85 1.43 29.03
CA ARG A 187 -39.02 0.56 29.21
C ARG A 187 -39.34 0.30 30.68
N GLU A 188 -38.32 0.16 31.53
CA GLU A 188 -38.51 -0.05 32.98
C GLU A 188 -38.95 1.23 33.71
N LYS A 189 -38.62 2.41 33.20
CA LYS A 189 -39.03 3.71 33.77
C LYS A 189 -40.40 4.19 33.28
N LEU A 190 -40.97 3.57 32.25
CA LEU A 190 -42.34 3.83 31.82
C LEU A 190 -43.31 3.06 32.74
N PRO A 191 -44.31 3.72 33.35
CA PRO A 191 -45.33 3.01 34.12
C PRO A 191 -46.05 2.02 33.19
N ARG A 192 -46.20 0.78 33.65
CA ARG A 192 -47.04 -0.21 32.95
C ARG A 192 -48.47 0.31 32.98
N SER A 193 -48.92 0.90 31.87
CA SER A 193 -50.34 1.13 31.58
C SER A 193 -50.99 -0.17 31.16
#